data_AF-A0A954Z0E2-F1
#
_entry.id   AF-A0A954Z0E2-F1
#
_cell.length_a   1.000
_cell.length_b   1.000
_cell.length_c   1.000
_cell.angle_alpha   90.00
_cell.angle_beta   90.00
_cell.angle_gamma   90.00
#
_symmetry.space_group_name_H-M   'P 1'
#
loop_
_entity.id
_entity.type
_entity.pdbx_description
1 polymer ?
#
loop_
_entity_poly.entity_id
_entity_poly.type
_entity_poly.pdbx_seq_one_letter_code
_entity_poly.pdbx_strand_id
1 'polypeptide(L)'
;KHGPIALITKDMPVVFIATRGSQYEKVVSNIEEVLARKGRVIAVATEGDEDIARLAEHVFYVPDVPEPLQPMVTIVPLQLLAYH
;
A
#
# COMPACT_ATOMS: atom_id res chain seq x y z
N LYS A 1 -16.67 -7.20 6.02
CA LYS A 1 -16.58 -6.85 7.46
C LYS A 1 -16.25 -8.01 8.41
N HIS A 2 -16.15 -9.27 7.97
CA HIS A 2 -15.61 -10.39 8.78
C HIS A 2 -14.36 -11.03 8.14
N GLY A 3 -13.42 -10.20 7.68
CA GLY A 3 -12.27 -10.63 6.88
C GLY A 3 -10.91 -10.50 7.60
N PRO A 4 -9.79 -10.63 6.86
CA PRO A 4 -8.40 -10.62 7.36
C PRO A 4 -8.02 -9.44 8.26
N ILE A 5 -8.75 -8.32 8.17
CA ILE A 5 -8.57 -7.10 8.98
C ILE A 5 -8.71 -7.38 10.50
N ALA A 6 -9.45 -8.43 10.89
CA ALA A 6 -9.56 -8.84 12.28
C ALA A 6 -8.25 -9.42 12.87
N LEU A 7 -7.32 -9.85 12.00
CA LEU A 7 -6.04 -10.46 12.40
C LEU A 7 -4.90 -9.43 12.52
N ILE A 8 -5.17 -8.15 12.24
CA ILE A 8 -4.14 -7.11 12.26
C ILE A 8 -3.70 -6.88 13.71
N THR A 9 -2.41 -7.10 13.94
CA THR A 9 -1.71 -6.75 15.19
C THR A 9 -0.52 -5.87 14.85
N LYS A 10 0.07 -5.25 15.87
CA LYS A 10 1.30 -4.44 15.74
C LYS A 10 2.49 -5.19 15.13
N ASP A 11 2.50 -6.52 15.24
CA ASP A 11 3.61 -7.38 14.81
C ASP A 11 3.44 -7.90 13.37
N MET A 12 2.33 -7.54 12.71
CA MET A 12 2.01 -7.96 11.34
C MET A 12 1.99 -6.74 10.40
N PRO A 13 3.08 -6.44 9.69
CA PRO A 13 3.07 -5.39 8.67
C PRO A 13 2.15 -5.79 7.52
N VAL A 14 1.36 -4.82 7.04
CA VAL A 14 0.44 -5.00 5.92
C VAL A 14 0.98 -4.23 4.72
N VAL A 15 1.10 -4.92 3.58
CA VAL A 15 1.56 -4.33 2.33
C VAL A 15 0.35 -3.88 1.51
N PHE A 16 0.34 -2.62 1.08
CA PHE A 16 -0.69 -2.04 0.21
C PHE A 16 -0.11 -1.64 -1.14
N ILE A 17 -0.87 -1.88 -2.21
CA ILE A 17 -0.64 -1.27 -3.51
C ILE A 17 -1.60 -0.07 -3.60
N ALA A 18 -1.04 1.12 -3.50
CA ALA A 18 -1.74 2.39 -3.37
C ALA A 18 -1.31 3.38 -4.47
N THR A 19 -1.27 2.91 -5.71
CA THR A 19 -1.09 3.76 -6.89
C THR A 19 -2.32 4.62 -7.14
N ARG A 20 -2.12 5.81 -7.73
CA ARG A 20 -3.22 6.69 -8.15
C ARG A 20 -4.10 5.99 -9.18
N GLY A 21 -5.42 6.17 -9.07
CA GLY A 21 -6.39 5.55 -9.97
C GLY A 21 -7.76 5.34 -9.33
N SER A 22 -8.60 4.56 -10.00
CA SER A 22 -10.01 4.36 -9.67
C SER A 22 -10.28 3.75 -8.28
N GLN A 23 -9.31 3.04 -7.69
CA GLN A 23 -9.44 2.45 -6.35
C GLN A 23 -8.71 3.23 -5.26
N TYR A 24 -8.04 4.34 -5.59
CA TYR A 24 -7.14 5.03 -4.68
C TYR A 24 -7.80 5.41 -3.34
N GLU A 25 -8.95 6.09 -3.38
CA GLU A 25 -9.66 6.51 -2.15
C GLU A 25 -10.06 5.33 -1.26
N LYS A 26 -10.46 4.20 -1.87
CA LYS A 26 -10.81 2.99 -1.12
C LYS A 26 -9.58 2.35 -0.49
N VAL A 27 -8.44 2.36 -1.18
CA VAL A 27 -7.17 1.86 -0.66
C VAL A 27 -6.72 2.72 0.52
N VAL A 28 -6.78 4.05 0.40
CA VAL A 28 -6.47 4.98 1.51
C VAL A 28 -7.37 4.71 2.71
N SER A 29 -8.68 4.57 2.51
CA SER A 29 -9.61 4.22 3.59
C SER A 29 -9.25 2.90 4.28
N ASN A 30 -8.82 1.88 3.52
CA ASN A 30 -8.37 0.61 4.10
C ASN A 30 -7.06 0.77 4.90
N ILE A 31 -6.13 1.61 4.44
CA ILE A 31 -4.89 1.93 5.16
C ILE A 31 -5.22 2.59 6.51
N GLU A 32 -6.13 3.55 6.53
CA GLU A 32 -6.57 4.21 7.77
C GLU A 32 -7.20 3.21 8.76
N GLU A 33 -7.98 2.23 8.28
CA GLU A 33 -8.52 1.16 9.13
C GLU A 33 -7.41 0.29 9.76
N VAL A 34 -6.31 0.05 9.04
CA VAL A 34 -5.12 -0.67 9.57
C VAL A 34 -4.43 0.17 10.64
N LEU A 35 -4.21 1.46 10.38
CA LEU A 35 -3.57 2.38 11.32
C LEU A 35 -4.38 2.56 12.60
N ALA A 36 -5.72 2.64 12.50
CA ALA A 36 -6.61 2.70 13.66
C ALA A 36 -6.47 1.47 14.58
N ARG A 37 -6.00 0.34 14.06
CA ARG A 37 -5.73 -0.91 14.79
C ARG A 37 -4.27 -1.03 15.22
N LYS A 38 -3.46 0.02 15.08
CA LYS A 38 -2.02 0.05 15.34
C LYS A 38 -1.23 -0.93 14.46
N GLY A 39 -1.77 -1.28 13.29
CA GLY A 39 -1.04 -2.05 12.29
C GLY A 39 0.05 -1.21 11.63
N ARG A 40 1.11 -1.87 11.15
CA ARG A 40 2.21 -1.21 10.41
C ARG A 40 1.93 -1.31 8.91
N VAL A 41 2.21 -0.25 8.16
CA VAL A 41 1.87 -0.14 6.74
C VAL A 41 3.15 0.01 5.92
N ILE A 42 3.30 -0.85 4.92
CA ILE A 42 4.26 -0.72 3.83
C ILE A 42 3.45 -0.47 2.56
N ALA A 43 3.82 0.53 1.76
CA ALA A 43 3.06 0.89 0.56
C ALA A 43 3.91 0.85 -0.70
N VAL A 44 3.30 0.42 -1.81
CA VAL A 44 3.75 0.74 -3.16
C VAL A 44 2.87 1.90 -3.65
N ALA A 45 3.46 3.04 -3.98
CA ALA A 45 2.72 4.27 -4.28
C ALA A 45 3.20 4.92 -5.58
N THR A 46 2.35 5.73 -6.19
CA THR A 46 2.76 6.57 -7.33
C THR A 46 3.78 7.61 -6.85
N GLU A 47 4.82 7.87 -7.64
CA GLU A 47 5.80 8.94 -7.39
C GLU A 47 5.11 10.28 -7.04
N GLY A 48 5.58 10.94 -5.98
CA GLY A 48 5.02 12.21 -5.52
C GLY A 48 3.76 12.12 -4.66
N ASP A 49 3.30 10.90 -4.31
CA ASP A 49 2.14 10.74 -3.44
C ASP A 49 2.45 11.06 -1.96
N GLU A 50 2.23 12.31 -1.58
CA GLU A 50 2.44 12.78 -0.21
C GLU A 50 1.43 12.22 0.79
N ASP A 51 0.23 11.85 0.35
CA ASP A 51 -0.78 11.32 1.25
C ASP A 51 -0.36 9.93 1.73
N ILE A 52 0.08 9.07 0.82
CA ILE A 52 0.63 7.75 1.18
C ILE A 52 1.92 7.90 1.98
N ALA A 53 2.79 8.85 1.64
CA ALA A 53 4.01 9.13 2.40
C ALA A 53 3.75 9.44 3.88
N ARG A 54 2.62 10.08 4.20
CA ARG A 54 2.21 10.40 5.57
C ARG A 54 1.61 9.21 6.31
N LEU A 55 1.07 8.23 5.60
CA LEU A 55 0.33 7.10 6.18
C LEU A 55 1.18 5.83 6.34
N ALA A 56 2.17 5.62 5.47
CA ALA A 56 2.98 4.41 5.45
C ALA A 56 4.33 4.60 6.17
N GLU A 57 4.80 3.55 6.83
CA GLU A 57 6.13 3.52 7.47
C GLU A 57 7.25 3.39 6.42
N HIS A 58 6.99 2.63 5.36
CA HIS A 58 7.87 2.48 4.21
C HIS A 58 7.09 2.63 2.91
N VAL A 59 7.68 3.32 1.93
CA VAL A 59 7.09 3.53 0.62
C VAL A 59 8.06 3.12 -0.48
N PHE A 60 7.60 2.27 -1.38
CA PHE A 60 8.21 2.03 -2.67
C PHE A 60 7.49 2.86 -3.72
N TYR A 61 8.17 3.85 -4.29
CA TYR A 61 7.60 4.65 -5.36
C TYR A 61 7.73 3.94 -6.71
N VAL A 62 6.68 4.03 -7.52
CA VAL A 62 6.64 3.59 -8.92
C VAL A 62 6.17 4.75 -9.80
N PRO A 63 6.62 4.82 -11.07
CA PRO A 63 6.21 5.90 -11.97
C PRO A 63 4.71 5.90 -12.21
N ASP A 64 4.17 7.08 -12.50
CA ASP A 64 2.77 7.21 -12.91
C ASP A 64 2.57 6.63 -14.31
N VAL A 65 1.79 5.55 -14.39
CA VAL A 65 1.47 4.84 -15.63
C VAL A 65 -0.02 4.56 -15.71
N PRO A 66 -0.59 4.43 -16.92
CA PRO A 66 -2.00 4.08 -17.10
C PRO A 66 -2.40 2.85 -16.26
N GLU A 67 -3.60 2.86 -15.66
CA GLU A 67 -4.09 1.79 -14.78
C GLU A 67 -3.87 0.35 -15.31
N PRO A 68 -4.10 0.04 -16.60
CA PRO A 68 -3.85 -1.31 -17.12
C PRO A 68 -2.38 -1.75 -17.07
N LEU A 69 -1.43 -0.81 -17.00
CA LEU A 69 0.01 -1.06 -16.96
C LEU A 69 0.58 -1.02 -15.53
N GLN A 70 -0.17 -0.51 -14.55
CA GLN A 70 0.28 -0.44 -13.15
C GLN A 70 0.76 -1.78 -12.59
N PRO A 71 0.15 -2.94 -12.87
CA PRO A 71 0.65 -4.23 -12.38
C PRO A 71 2.09 -4.55 -12.80
N MET A 72 2.54 -4.03 -13.96
CA MET A 72 3.89 -4.28 -14.48
C MET A 72 4.96 -3.55 -13.67
N VAL A 73 4.64 -2.36 -13.14
CA VAL A 73 5.59 -1.56 -12.35
C VAL A 73 5.49 -1.88 -10.86
N THR A 74 4.30 -2.20 -10.35
CA THR A 74 4.09 -2.49 -8.92
C THR A 74 4.65 -3.85 -8.51
N ILE A 75 4.83 -4.79 -9.43
CA ILE A 75 5.38 -6.11 -9.11
C ILE A 75 6.88 -6.06 -8.78
N VAL A 76 7.64 -5.14 -9.37
CA VAL A 76 9.09 -5.02 -9.17
C VAL A 76 9.47 -4.80 -7.70
N PRO A 77 8.93 -3.79 -6.98
CA PRO A 77 9.24 -3.63 -5.56
C PRO A 77 8.77 -4.80 -4.70
N LEU A 78 7.65 -5.46 -5.06
CA LEU A 78 7.16 -6.63 -4.33
C LEU A 78 8.07 -7.86 -4.50
N GLN A 79 8.65 -8.04 -5.69
CA GLN A 79 9.66 -9.08 -5.93
C GLN A 79 10.93 -8.82 -5.13
N LEU A 80 11.40 -7.56 -5.10
CA LEU A 80 12.57 -7.16 -4.31
C LEU A 80 12.33 -7.34 -2.80
N LEU A 81 11.14 -6.98 -2.32
CA LEU A 81 10.73 -7.19 -0.92
C LEU A 81 10.65 -8.67 -0.54
N ALA A 82 10.28 -9.55 -1.45
CA ALA A 82 10.24 -10.99 -1.19
C ALA A 82 11.62 -11.67 -1.27
N TYR A 83 12.53 -11.09 -2.06
CA TYR A 83 13.87 -11.64 -2.26
C TYR A 83 14.83 -11.30 -1.11
N HIS A 84 14.64 -10.15 -0.46
CA HIS A 84 15.50 -9.63 0.61
C HIS A 84 14.85 -9.71 2.00
#